data_AF-A0A453SP15-F1
#
_entry.id   AF-A0A453SP15-F1
#
_cell.length_a   1.000
_cell.length_b   1.000
_cell.length_c   1.000
_cell.angle_alpha   90.00
_cell.angle_beta   90.00
_cell.angle_gamma   90.00
#
_symmetry.space_group_name_H-M   'P 1'
#
loop_
_entity.id
_entity.type
_entity.pdbx_description
1 polymer ?
#
loop_
_entity_poly.entity_id
_entity_poly.type
_entity_poly.pdbx_seq_one_letter_code
_entity_poly.pdbx_strand_id
1 'polypeptide(L)'
;MAASDCMLGKIGYGTASEALAYKLPFVFVRRDYFNEEPFLRNLLEHHQSSIEMIRRDFLAGHWKPYLLRALTLQPSYDGPTNGGQVAARILQDIAVGKKCASDKFNGARRLQDAIVLGYQLQRTPGKDVGIPDWYSLNGTEIGAHPIIENTEKIKTAESCCEDFEILHGDLQGLTDTMAFLKSLSGLTGNELKDSEVQSRERTAASVLFDWEREIYVARAPGRLDVMGGIADYSGSLVLQMPLREACHVAVQRNHPSKQKLWKHVQARQLENTGVVPVVQIVSFGSELSNRAPTFDMDLSDFMDGDKPISYEKAREFFCQDPSQKWAAYVSGTILILMTELGVQFTDSMSILVSSAVPEGKGVSSSASVEVATMSAIAAAYGLNVTPRDLALLCQKV
;
A
#
# COMPACT_ATOMS: atom_id res chain seq x y z
N MET A 1 17.87 -29.23 6.69
CA MET A 1 19.26 -28.79 6.45
C MET A 1 20.30 -29.62 7.20
N ALA A 2 20.01 -30.14 8.40
CA ALA A 2 20.95 -30.99 9.16
C ALA A 2 21.47 -32.27 8.46
N ALA A 3 20.90 -32.65 7.30
CA ALA A 3 21.30 -33.84 6.53
C ALA A 3 22.16 -33.51 5.29
N SER A 4 22.58 -32.26 5.11
CA SER A 4 23.39 -31.82 3.96
C SER A 4 24.77 -31.34 4.40
N ASP A 5 25.82 -31.67 3.66
CA ASP A 5 27.19 -31.23 3.92
C ASP A 5 27.47 -29.77 3.53
N CYS A 6 26.61 -29.18 2.70
CA CYS A 6 26.72 -27.82 2.21
C CYS A 6 25.33 -27.31 1.78
N MET A 7 25.07 -26.02 2.00
CA MET A 7 23.91 -25.32 1.48
C MET A 7 24.28 -24.51 0.24
N LEU A 8 23.35 -24.43 -0.72
CA LEU A 8 23.49 -23.57 -1.90
C LEU A 8 22.19 -22.83 -2.18
N GLY A 9 22.24 -21.50 -2.31
CA GLY A 9 21.01 -20.72 -2.56
C GLY A 9 21.17 -19.21 -2.54
N LYS A 10 20.05 -18.49 -2.45
CA LYS A 10 20.07 -17.02 -2.30
C LYS A 10 20.35 -16.64 -0.84
N ILE A 11 21.15 -15.60 -0.64
CA ILE A 11 21.34 -15.03 0.70
C ILE A 11 20.01 -14.45 1.24
N GLY A 12 19.76 -14.67 2.53
CA GLY A 12 18.55 -14.24 3.23
C GLY A 12 18.65 -14.57 4.72
N TYR A 13 17.77 -13.97 5.53
CA TYR A 13 17.81 -14.13 6.99
C TYR A 13 17.71 -15.59 7.44
N GLY A 14 16.70 -16.32 6.94
CA GLY A 14 16.48 -17.72 7.30
C GLY A 14 17.64 -18.63 6.86
N THR A 15 18.09 -18.50 5.61
CA THR A 15 19.20 -19.32 5.09
C THR A 15 20.52 -19.05 5.81
N ALA A 16 20.83 -17.78 6.11
CA ALA A 16 22.01 -17.43 6.88
C ALA A 16 21.93 -17.95 8.33
N SER A 17 20.77 -17.76 8.98
CA SER A 17 20.56 -18.25 10.35
C SER A 17 20.66 -19.76 10.45
N GLU A 18 20.09 -20.52 9.50
CA GLU A 18 20.16 -21.97 9.50
C GLU A 18 21.57 -22.49 9.18
N ALA A 19 22.28 -21.87 8.23
CA ALA A 19 23.66 -22.22 7.93
C ALA A 19 24.56 -22.08 9.16
N LEU A 20 24.42 -20.97 9.90
CA LEU A 20 25.14 -20.74 11.15
C LEU A 20 24.72 -21.73 12.24
N ALA A 21 23.41 -21.93 12.44
CA ALA A 21 22.87 -22.82 13.48
C ALA A 21 23.35 -24.27 13.34
N TYR A 22 23.46 -24.77 12.11
CA TYR A 22 23.93 -26.13 11.82
C TYR A 22 25.42 -26.21 11.48
N LYS A 23 26.15 -25.09 11.54
CA LYS A 23 27.58 -24.99 11.17
C LYS A 23 27.86 -25.54 9.77
N LEU A 24 26.97 -25.24 8.82
CA LEU A 24 27.07 -25.71 7.45
C LEU A 24 27.72 -24.65 6.55
N PRO A 25 28.67 -25.05 5.67
CA PRO A 25 29.13 -24.21 4.58
C PRO A 25 27.96 -23.75 3.71
N PHE A 26 27.90 -22.44 3.41
CA PHE A 26 26.85 -21.84 2.60
C PHE A 26 27.41 -21.16 1.35
N VAL A 27 27.14 -21.75 0.19
CA VAL A 27 27.43 -21.14 -1.10
C VAL A 27 26.24 -20.27 -1.52
N PHE A 28 26.41 -18.95 -1.52
CA PHE A 28 25.31 -18.03 -1.79
C PHE A 28 25.44 -17.30 -3.12
N VAL A 29 24.30 -16.95 -3.70
CA VAL A 29 24.18 -16.01 -4.83
C VAL A 29 23.53 -14.72 -4.32
N ARG A 30 24.06 -13.58 -4.76
CA ARG A 30 23.58 -12.24 -4.41
C ARG A 30 22.12 -12.00 -4.85
N ARG A 31 21.43 -11.12 -4.12
CA ARG A 31 20.10 -10.61 -4.47
C ARG A 31 20.19 -9.14 -4.87
N ASP A 32 19.59 -8.84 -6.02
CA ASP A 32 19.40 -7.45 -6.42
C ASP A 32 18.43 -6.77 -5.44
N TYR A 33 18.71 -5.52 -5.06
CA TYR A 33 17.86 -4.70 -4.19
C TYR A 33 17.60 -5.26 -2.77
N PHE A 34 18.53 -6.02 -2.20
CA PHE A 34 18.43 -6.49 -0.82
C PHE A 34 19.36 -5.69 0.10
N ASN A 35 18.79 -4.67 0.76
CA ASN A 35 19.55 -3.69 1.54
C ASN A 35 20.35 -4.31 2.69
N GLU A 36 19.88 -5.42 3.24
CA GLU A 36 20.51 -6.08 4.38
C GLU A 36 21.52 -7.17 4.01
N GLU A 37 21.69 -7.44 2.70
CA GLU A 37 22.71 -8.36 2.17
C GLU A 37 24.11 -8.10 2.77
N PRO A 38 24.62 -6.86 2.86
CA PRO A 38 25.97 -6.61 3.37
C PRO A 38 26.17 -7.04 4.83
N PHE A 39 25.14 -6.94 5.67
CA PHE A 39 25.21 -7.34 7.08
C PHE A 39 25.21 -8.86 7.21
N LEU A 40 24.35 -9.54 6.45
CA LEU A 40 24.32 -11.01 6.44
C LEU A 40 25.61 -11.60 5.88
N ARG A 41 26.19 -10.97 4.86
CA ARG A 41 27.49 -11.36 4.31
C ARG A 41 28.59 -11.22 5.36
N ASN A 42 28.68 -10.07 6.01
CA ASN A 42 29.69 -9.84 7.06
C ASN A 42 29.56 -10.87 8.19
N LEU A 43 28.33 -11.15 8.64
CA LEU A 43 28.07 -12.17 9.64
C LEU A 43 28.56 -13.56 9.21
N LEU A 44 28.25 -13.98 7.98
CA LEU A 44 28.65 -15.29 7.46
C LEU A 44 30.17 -15.41 7.25
N GLU A 45 30.80 -14.34 6.76
CA GLU A 45 32.26 -14.22 6.60
C GLU A 45 32.99 -14.28 7.94
N HIS A 46 32.47 -13.57 8.96
CA HIS A 46 33.02 -13.57 10.31
C HIS A 46 33.08 -14.98 10.91
N HIS A 47 32.05 -15.79 10.65
CA HIS A 47 31.98 -17.18 11.10
C HIS A 47 32.57 -18.20 10.10
N GLN A 48 33.31 -17.73 9.08
CA GLN A 48 33.95 -18.58 8.07
C GLN A 48 33.01 -19.60 7.42
N SER A 49 31.75 -19.18 7.24
CA SER A 49 30.64 -20.09 6.93
C SER A 49 30.14 -19.98 5.50
N SER A 50 30.71 -19.11 4.66
CA SER A 50 30.15 -18.86 3.32
C SER A 50 31.14 -18.65 2.20
N ILE A 51 30.68 -18.92 0.98
CA ILE A 51 31.34 -18.60 -0.29
C ILE A 51 30.34 -17.91 -1.21
N GLU A 52 30.73 -16.77 -1.78
CA GLU A 52 29.93 -16.13 -2.82
C GLU A 52 30.15 -16.83 -4.17
N MET A 53 29.04 -17.18 -4.83
CA MET A 53 29.01 -17.63 -6.22
C MET A 53 28.45 -16.52 -7.11
N ILE A 54 29.18 -16.15 -8.16
CA ILE A 54 28.68 -15.18 -9.14
C ILE A 54 27.49 -15.75 -9.91
N ARG A 55 26.51 -14.88 -10.20
CA ARG A 55 25.24 -15.28 -10.83
C ARG A 55 25.42 -16.01 -12.17
N ARG A 56 26.43 -15.63 -12.96
CA ARG A 56 26.77 -16.30 -14.23
C ARG A 56 27.07 -17.78 -14.02
N ASP A 57 27.90 -18.11 -13.03
CA ASP A 57 28.33 -19.48 -12.79
C ASP A 57 27.19 -20.32 -12.17
N PHE A 58 26.33 -19.68 -11.36
CA PHE A 58 25.11 -20.31 -10.87
C PHE A 58 24.19 -20.72 -12.04
N LEU A 59 23.91 -19.79 -12.98
CA LEU A 59 23.04 -20.05 -14.13
C LEU A 59 23.65 -21.05 -15.13
N ALA A 60 24.97 -21.04 -15.28
CA ALA A 60 25.69 -21.94 -16.17
C ALA A 60 25.93 -23.35 -15.57
N GLY A 61 25.54 -23.60 -14.31
CA GLY A 61 25.76 -24.89 -13.66
C GLY A 61 27.21 -25.14 -13.22
N HIS A 62 28.08 -24.13 -13.22
CA HIS A 62 29.50 -24.23 -12.86
C HIS A 62 29.72 -24.25 -11.34
N TRP A 63 29.03 -25.14 -10.62
CA TRP A 63 28.98 -25.12 -9.15
C TRP A 63 30.13 -25.88 -8.49
N LYS A 64 30.72 -26.86 -9.20
CA LYS A 64 31.74 -27.77 -8.67
C LYS A 64 32.91 -27.06 -7.95
N PRO A 65 33.54 -25.98 -8.49
CA PRO A 65 34.63 -25.31 -7.81
C PRO A 65 34.23 -24.69 -6.46
N TYR A 66 33.01 -24.16 -6.39
CA TYR A 66 32.46 -23.53 -5.19
C TYR A 66 32.11 -24.57 -4.12
N LEU A 67 31.51 -25.70 -4.52
CA LEU A 67 31.18 -26.79 -3.60
C LEU A 67 32.45 -27.45 -3.03
N LEU A 68 33.47 -27.69 -3.86
CA LEU A 68 34.75 -28.23 -3.38
C LEU A 68 35.43 -27.29 -2.39
N ARG A 69 35.37 -25.97 -2.62
CA ARG A 69 35.87 -24.98 -1.67
C ARG A 69 35.01 -24.89 -0.42
N ALA A 70 33.70 -25.13 -0.51
CA ALA A 70 32.80 -25.13 0.65
C ALA A 70 33.17 -26.25 1.63
N LEU A 71 33.58 -27.41 1.12
CA LEU A 71 34.05 -28.54 1.94
C LEU A 71 35.33 -28.25 2.74
N THR A 72 36.10 -27.22 2.36
CA THR A 72 37.30 -26.82 3.11
C THR A 72 37.01 -25.80 4.21
N LEU A 73 35.78 -25.30 4.32
CA LEU A 73 35.40 -24.34 5.36
C LEU A 73 35.24 -25.02 6.71
N GLN A 74 35.46 -24.25 7.79
CA GLN A 74 35.23 -24.68 9.17
C GLN A 74 34.31 -23.67 9.88
N PRO A 75 32.98 -23.74 9.66
CA PRO A 75 32.05 -22.80 10.26
C PRO A 75 32.12 -22.87 11.81
N SER A 76 32.21 -21.70 12.45
CA SER A 76 32.56 -21.59 13.88
C SER A 76 31.47 -20.93 14.74
N TYR A 77 30.21 -21.01 14.33
CA TYR A 77 29.12 -20.37 15.07
C TYR A 77 28.71 -21.16 16.32
N ASP A 78 28.95 -20.59 17.50
CA ASP A 78 28.55 -21.15 18.81
C ASP A 78 27.49 -20.27 19.53
N GLY A 79 26.88 -19.35 18.79
CA GLY A 79 25.84 -18.46 19.34
C GLY A 79 24.50 -19.19 19.59
N PRO A 80 23.62 -18.60 20.40
CA PRO A 80 22.32 -19.19 20.68
C PRO A 80 21.39 -19.09 19.46
N THR A 81 20.69 -20.18 19.15
CA THR A 81 19.74 -20.29 18.03
C THR A 81 18.29 -19.96 18.45
N ASN A 82 18.13 -19.36 19.63
CA ASN A 82 16.84 -19.04 20.24
C ASN A 82 16.32 -17.65 19.84
N GLY A 83 16.72 -17.14 18.68
CA GLY A 83 16.40 -15.78 18.22
C GLY A 83 14.89 -15.48 18.23
N GLY A 84 14.06 -16.47 17.87
CA GLY A 84 12.61 -16.36 17.96
C GLY A 84 12.11 -16.15 19.39
N GLN A 85 12.61 -16.91 20.38
CA GLN A 85 12.23 -16.70 21.79
C GLN A 85 12.73 -15.35 22.32
N VAL A 86 13.93 -14.91 21.90
CA VAL A 86 14.48 -13.60 22.29
C VAL A 86 13.61 -12.47 21.73
N ALA A 87 13.27 -12.51 20.44
CA ALA A 87 12.38 -11.53 19.82
C ALA A 87 10.99 -11.50 20.49
N ALA A 88 10.41 -12.67 20.77
CA ALA A 88 9.12 -12.77 21.45
C ALA A 88 9.15 -12.13 22.85
N ARG A 89 10.23 -12.34 23.63
CA ARG A 89 10.40 -11.70 24.94
C ARG A 89 10.55 -10.19 24.83
N ILE A 90 11.32 -9.69 23.85
CA ILE A 90 11.47 -8.25 23.61
C ILE A 90 10.11 -7.63 23.29
N LEU A 91 9.34 -8.25 22.38
CA LEU A 91 8.00 -7.77 22.02
C LEU A 91 7.04 -7.80 23.23
N GLN A 92 7.05 -8.89 24.01
CA GLN A 92 6.24 -9.01 25.22
C GLN A 92 6.61 -7.93 26.24
N ASP A 93 7.89 -7.73 26.51
CA ASP A 93 8.38 -6.73 27.45
C ASP A 93 8.00 -5.30 27.00
N ILE A 94 8.14 -4.98 25.72
CA ILE A 94 7.67 -3.70 25.14
C ILE A 94 6.16 -3.54 25.33
N ALA A 95 5.37 -4.57 25.04
CA ALA A 95 3.90 -4.52 25.13
C ALA A 95 3.41 -4.28 26.57
N VAL A 96 4.12 -4.80 27.58
CA VAL A 96 3.82 -4.54 29.00
C VAL A 96 4.49 -3.27 29.54
N GLY A 97 5.09 -2.46 28.67
CA GLY A 97 5.70 -1.18 29.03
C GLY A 97 7.06 -1.28 29.75
N LYS A 98 7.70 -2.47 29.76
CA LYS A 98 9.07 -2.58 30.26
C LYS A 98 10.02 -1.95 29.25
N LYS A 99 10.93 -1.09 29.74
CA LYS A 99 12.01 -0.55 28.92
C LYS A 99 12.98 -1.68 28.53
N CYS A 100 12.87 -2.19 27.30
CA CYS A 100 13.85 -3.13 26.73
C CYS A 100 15.20 -2.49 26.35
N ALA A 101 15.36 -1.17 26.51
CA ALA A 101 16.62 -0.51 26.19
C ALA A 101 17.65 -0.78 27.29
N SER A 102 18.37 -1.90 27.19
CA SER A 102 19.71 -1.94 27.78
C SER A 102 20.59 -1.03 26.92
N ASP A 103 21.14 0.03 27.50
CA ASP A 103 22.08 0.94 26.86
C ASP A 103 23.43 0.28 26.47
N LYS A 104 23.55 -1.04 26.60
CA LYS A 104 24.81 -1.79 26.43
C LYS A 104 25.13 -2.21 24.99
N PHE A 105 24.26 -1.95 24.02
CA PHE A 105 24.59 -2.19 22.61
C PHE A 105 25.44 -1.02 22.09
N ASN A 106 26.77 -1.20 22.10
CA ASN A 106 27.70 -0.34 21.35
C ASN A 106 27.62 -0.72 19.87
N GLY A 107 26.86 0.04 19.09
CA GLY A 107 26.68 -0.14 17.65
C GLY A 107 25.63 0.80 17.07
N ALA A 108 25.49 0.79 15.74
CA ALA A 108 24.43 1.51 15.03
C ALA A 108 23.04 1.11 15.56
N ARG A 109 22.32 2.05 16.18
CA ARG A 109 21.00 1.77 16.79
C ARG A 109 19.87 1.77 15.77
N ARG A 110 20.09 2.38 14.62
CA ARG A 110 19.17 2.43 13.48
C ARG A 110 19.93 2.01 12.23
N LEU A 111 19.23 1.48 11.22
CA LEU A 111 19.85 1.10 9.94
C LEU A 111 20.60 2.28 9.30
N GLN A 112 20.07 3.49 9.47
CA GLN A 112 20.68 4.76 9.09
C GLN A 112 21.95 5.13 9.86
N ASP A 113 22.28 4.45 10.96
CA ASP A 113 23.50 4.73 11.73
C ASP A 113 24.62 3.71 11.36
N ALA A 114 24.31 2.74 10.49
CA ALA A 114 25.21 1.67 10.09
C ALA A 114 26.07 2.10 8.88
N ILE A 115 27.36 1.79 8.93
CA ILE A 115 28.27 2.00 7.80
C ILE A 115 28.08 0.87 6.80
N VAL A 116 27.50 1.18 5.64
CA VAL A 116 27.34 0.23 4.53
C VAL A 116 28.35 0.59 3.44
N LEU A 117 29.25 -0.33 3.10
CA LEU A 117 30.23 -0.17 2.01
C LEU A 117 31.21 1.01 2.17
N GLY A 118 31.61 1.35 3.40
CA GLY A 118 32.54 2.46 3.66
C GLY A 118 31.89 3.85 3.64
N TYR A 119 30.57 3.93 3.45
CA TYR A 119 29.80 5.16 3.62
C TYR A 119 29.20 5.19 5.02
N GLN A 120 29.66 6.15 5.83
CA GLN A 120 29.01 6.49 7.08
C GLN A 120 27.70 7.22 6.75
N LEU A 121 26.56 6.58 7.01
CA LEU A 121 25.28 7.27 7.00
C LEU A 121 25.26 8.19 8.23
N GLN A 122 25.82 9.39 8.09
CA GLN A 122 25.76 10.45 9.10
C GLN A 122 24.96 11.61 8.50
N ARG A 123 23.97 12.12 9.24
CA ARG A 123 23.48 13.47 8.97
C ARG A 123 24.58 14.45 9.39
N THR A 124 25.23 15.07 8.43
CA THR A 124 26.02 16.28 8.67
C THR A 124 25.06 17.38 9.12
N PRO A 125 25.20 17.98 10.32
CA PRO A 125 24.36 19.10 10.72
C PRO A 125 24.53 20.23 9.69
N GLY A 126 23.44 20.61 9.01
CA GLY A 126 23.44 21.70 8.03
C GLY A 126 23.74 21.31 6.57
N LYS A 127 23.83 20.02 6.24
CA LYS A 127 23.72 19.55 4.85
C LYS A 127 22.83 18.31 4.81
N ASP A 128 21.58 18.50 4.39
CA ASP A 128 20.70 17.39 4.03
C ASP A 128 21.38 16.58 2.92
N VAL A 129 21.99 15.45 3.30
CA VAL A 129 22.37 14.43 2.33
C VAL A 129 21.06 13.88 1.81
N GLY A 130 20.82 14.15 0.53
CA GLY A 130 19.64 13.70 -0.20
C GLY A 130 19.38 12.23 0.09
N ILE A 131 18.28 12.00 0.78
CA ILE A 131 17.51 10.80 0.61
C ILE A 131 17.44 10.57 -0.91
N PRO A 132 17.80 9.37 -1.43
CA PRO A 132 17.72 9.09 -2.87
C PRO A 132 16.35 9.52 -3.40
N ASP A 133 16.29 10.13 -4.59
CA ASP A 133 15.08 10.82 -5.07
C ASP A 133 13.79 9.95 -5.00
N TRP A 134 13.92 8.63 -5.04
CA TRP A 134 12.82 7.65 -4.88
C TRP A 134 12.30 7.44 -3.43
N TYR A 135 12.96 8.02 -2.43
CA TYR A 135 12.60 7.99 -1.01
C TYR A 135 12.21 9.39 -0.50
N SER A 136 12.48 10.48 -1.26
CA SER A 136 12.28 11.87 -0.82
C SER A 136 11.31 12.73 -1.63
N LEU A 137 10.63 12.19 -2.64
CA LEU A 137 9.55 12.94 -3.30
C LEU A 137 8.31 12.99 -2.40
N ASN A 138 8.31 13.96 -1.47
CA ASN A 138 7.21 14.88 -1.14
C ASN A 138 7.56 15.75 0.08
N GLY A 139 8.67 16.49 -0.02
CA GLY A 139 9.14 17.42 1.03
C GLY A 139 9.00 18.92 0.73
N THR A 140 8.53 19.31 -0.44
CA THR A 140 8.37 20.71 -0.88
C THR A 140 7.25 20.71 -1.92
N GLU A 141 6.05 21.23 -1.68
CA GLU A 141 5.72 22.58 -1.24
C GLU A 141 4.54 22.60 -0.25
N ILE A 142 4.78 22.87 1.03
CA ILE A 142 3.81 23.55 1.89
C ILE A 142 4.62 24.57 2.70
N GLY A 143 4.39 25.85 2.45
CA GLY A 143 4.99 26.95 3.20
C GLY A 143 4.73 26.78 4.70
N ALA A 144 5.78 26.47 5.45
CA ALA A 144 5.75 26.39 6.90
C ALA A 144 5.84 27.81 7.49
N HIS A 145 4.71 28.34 7.95
CA HIS A 145 4.73 29.33 9.02
C HIS A 145 4.67 28.61 10.38
N PRO A 146 5.51 28.98 11.36
CA PRO A 146 5.61 28.25 12.61
C PRO A 146 4.39 28.53 13.48
N ILE A 147 3.61 27.49 13.80
CA ILE A 147 2.48 27.59 14.73
C ILE A 147 3.04 27.49 16.15
N ILE A 148 3.07 28.64 16.81
CA ILE A 148 3.11 28.80 18.26
C ILE A 148 1.90 28.05 18.85
N GLU A 149 2.14 27.28 19.91
CA GLU A 149 1.11 26.63 20.72
C GLU A 149 0.02 27.65 21.08
N ASN A 150 -1.20 27.43 20.57
CA ASN A 150 -2.37 28.14 21.07
C ASN A 150 -3.55 27.18 21.18
N THR A 151 -3.95 26.98 22.43
CA THR A 151 -5.01 26.12 22.97
C THR A 151 -6.43 26.55 22.53
N GLU A 152 -6.55 27.34 21.45
CA GLU A 152 -7.82 27.85 20.89
C GLU A 152 -8.34 27.01 19.70
N LYS A 153 -7.57 26.05 19.19
CA LYS A 153 -7.94 25.26 18.00
C LYS A 153 -9.05 24.24 18.18
N ILE A 154 -9.49 23.96 19.41
CA ILE A 154 -10.60 23.03 19.63
C ILE A 154 -11.95 23.67 19.22
N LYS A 155 -12.06 25.00 19.17
CA LYS A 155 -13.27 25.70 18.71
C LYS A 155 -13.35 25.92 17.18
N THR A 156 -12.26 25.69 16.45
CA THR A 156 -12.21 25.88 14.97
C THR A 156 -12.44 24.59 14.19
N ALA A 157 -12.53 23.44 14.85
CA ALA A 157 -12.90 22.18 14.19
C ALA A 157 -14.37 22.14 13.73
N GLU A 158 -15.24 22.95 14.34
CA GLU A 158 -16.66 23.04 13.97
C GLU A 158 -16.91 23.82 12.66
N SER A 159 -15.97 24.67 12.20
CA SER A 159 -16.22 25.53 11.01
C SER A 159 -15.87 24.89 9.66
N CYS A 160 -15.29 23.68 9.63
CA CYS A 160 -14.94 23.00 8.37
C CYS A 160 -16.09 22.13 7.82
N CYS A 161 -17.18 21.97 8.58
CA CYS A 161 -18.41 21.28 8.15
C CYS A 161 -19.48 22.25 7.64
N GLU A 162 -19.17 23.53 7.44
CA GLU A 162 -20.17 24.50 6.95
C GLU A 162 -20.71 24.12 5.54
N ASP A 163 -19.92 23.42 4.73
CA ASP A 163 -20.30 22.99 3.38
C ASP A 163 -21.00 21.61 3.33
N PHE A 164 -20.94 20.82 4.41
CA PHE A 164 -21.48 19.45 4.45
C PHE A 164 -22.21 19.15 5.74
N GLU A 165 -23.47 18.72 5.62
CA GLU A 165 -24.21 18.11 6.72
C GLU A 165 -23.86 16.61 6.83
N ILE A 166 -23.35 16.19 7.98
CA ILE A 166 -23.12 14.76 8.26
C ILE A 166 -24.45 14.12 8.63
N LEU A 167 -25.07 13.42 7.67
CA LEU A 167 -26.33 12.70 7.89
C LEU A 167 -26.15 11.46 8.79
N HIS A 168 -25.05 10.73 8.58
CA HIS A 168 -24.73 9.49 9.31
C HIS A 168 -23.21 9.35 9.53
N GLY A 169 -22.84 8.80 10.69
CA GLY A 169 -21.44 8.60 11.09
C GLY A 169 -20.86 9.77 11.87
N ASP A 170 -19.54 9.74 12.06
CA ASP A 170 -18.76 10.80 12.70
C ASP A 170 -17.31 10.75 12.18
N LEU A 171 -16.63 11.87 12.33
CA LEU A 171 -15.24 12.11 11.94
C LEU A 171 -14.23 11.42 12.87
N GLN A 172 -14.66 10.98 14.06
CA GLN A 172 -13.84 10.26 15.06
C GLN A 172 -12.58 11.05 15.49
N GLY A 173 -12.57 12.37 15.33
CA GLY A 173 -11.41 13.23 15.60
C GLY A 173 -10.25 13.05 14.60
N LEU A 174 -10.47 12.42 13.45
CA LEU A 174 -9.45 12.15 12.44
C LEU A 174 -9.24 13.37 11.54
N THR A 175 -8.10 14.04 11.71
CA THR A 175 -7.76 15.28 10.98
C THR A 175 -7.59 15.08 9.48
N ASP A 176 -7.17 13.89 9.05
CA ASP A 176 -7.03 13.53 7.64
C ASP A 176 -8.39 13.37 6.95
N THR A 177 -9.41 12.85 7.65
CA THR A 177 -10.80 12.85 7.17
C THR A 177 -11.33 14.27 6.97
N MET A 178 -11.05 15.17 7.91
CA MET A 178 -11.42 16.59 7.77
C MET A 178 -10.74 17.25 6.58
N ALA A 179 -9.45 16.97 6.36
CA ALA A 179 -8.73 17.48 5.21
C ALA A 179 -9.30 16.95 3.89
N PHE A 180 -9.69 15.67 3.85
CA PHE A 180 -10.35 15.07 2.69
C PHE A 180 -11.70 15.74 2.39
N LEU A 181 -12.57 15.91 3.40
CA LEU A 181 -13.87 16.57 3.22
C LEU A 181 -13.73 18.02 2.77
N LYS A 182 -12.75 18.76 3.30
CA LYS A 182 -12.43 20.12 2.84
C LYS A 182 -11.93 20.14 1.40
N SER A 183 -11.11 19.15 1.01
CA SER A 183 -10.68 19.01 -0.38
C SER A 183 -11.85 18.66 -1.30
N LEU A 184 -12.84 17.92 -0.79
CA LEU A 184 -14.05 17.58 -1.52
C LEU A 184 -14.94 18.81 -1.69
N SER A 185 -15.23 19.59 -0.62
CA SER A 185 -16.03 20.83 -0.75
C SER A 185 -15.35 21.88 -1.61
N GLY A 186 -14.01 21.92 -1.64
CA GLY A 186 -13.26 22.77 -2.56
C GLY A 186 -13.48 22.47 -4.06
N LEU A 187 -14.21 21.40 -4.42
CA LEU A 187 -14.63 21.13 -5.80
C LEU A 187 -15.86 21.96 -6.20
N THR A 188 -16.67 22.45 -5.25
CA THR A 188 -17.81 23.36 -5.51
C THR A 188 -17.35 24.80 -5.54
N GLY A 189 -16.95 25.30 -6.70
CA GLY A 189 -16.70 26.73 -6.83
C GLY A 189 -16.03 27.14 -8.13
N ASN A 190 -16.46 28.29 -8.64
CA ASN A 190 -15.68 29.09 -9.61
C ASN A 190 -14.49 29.82 -8.94
N GLU A 191 -14.10 29.45 -7.72
CA GLU A 191 -12.79 29.76 -7.12
C GLU A 191 -11.66 28.90 -7.73
N LEU A 192 -11.81 28.57 -9.01
CA LEU A 192 -10.75 28.13 -9.93
C LEU A 192 -9.88 29.32 -10.37
N LYS A 193 -9.67 30.30 -9.48
CA LYS A 193 -8.82 31.46 -9.72
C LYS A 193 -7.54 31.28 -8.92
N ASP A 194 -6.44 31.29 -9.66
CA ASP A 194 -5.05 31.36 -9.20
C ASP A 194 -4.35 30.03 -8.85
N SER A 195 -4.09 29.21 -9.87
CA SER A 195 -2.71 28.78 -10.21
C SER A 195 -2.68 28.14 -11.61
N GLU A 196 -1.65 28.44 -12.41
CA GLU A 196 -1.45 27.98 -13.79
C GLU A 196 -1.17 26.47 -13.95
N VAL A 197 -1.43 25.65 -12.92
CA VAL A 197 -1.31 24.19 -12.98
C VAL A 197 -2.53 23.56 -12.30
N GLN A 198 -3.69 23.60 -12.97
CA GLN A 198 -4.82 22.78 -12.57
C GLN A 198 -4.49 21.32 -12.88
N SER A 199 -4.25 20.51 -11.84
CA SER A 199 -4.08 19.07 -12.00
C SER A 199 -5.31 18.50 -12.72
N ARG A 200 -5.11 17.73 -13.80
CA ARG A 200 -6.19 17.16 -14.64
C ARG A 200 -7.28 16.46 -13.81
N GLU A 201 -6.87 15.90 -12.68
CA GLU A 201 -7.69 15.27 -11.64
C GLU A 201 -8.79 16.18 -11.09
N ARG A 202 -8.46 17.40 -10.67
CA ARG A 202 -9.41 18.34 -10.08
C ARG A 202 -10.47 18.80 -11.08
N THR A 203 -10.06 19.03 -12.33
CA THR A 203 -10.98 19.37 -13.42
C THR A 203 -11.96 18.22 -13.70
N ALA A 204 -11.49 16.97 -13.63
CA ALA A 204 -12.37 15.81 -13.79
C ALA A 204 -13.33 15.63 -12.60
N ALA A 205 -12.85 15.87 -11.38
CA ALA A 205 -13.61 15.74 -10.15
C ALA A 205 -14.70 16.82 -9.96
N SER A 206 -14.51 18.04 -10.48
CA SER A 206 -15.45 19.16 -10.28
C SER A 206 -16.85 18.91 -10.85
N VAL A 207 -16.96 18.02 -11.85
CA VAL A 207 -18.23 17.63 -12.49
C VAL A 207 -18.74 16.27 -12.04
N LEU A 208 -18.01 15.58 -11.15
CA LEU A 208 -18.24 14.18 -10.80
C LEU A 208 -19.47 13.98 -9.90
N PHE A 209 -19.75 14.94 -9.01
CA PHE A 209 -20.80 14.84 -7.99
C PHE A 209 -21.98 15.79 -8.25
N ASP A 210 -23.15 15.35 -7.80
CA ASP A 210 -24.34 16.16 -7.59
C ASP A 210 -24.40 16.58 -6.10
N TRP A 211 -24.12 17.85 -5.83
CA TRP A 211 -23.94 18.36 -4.47
C TRP A 211 -25.23 18.50 -3.67
N GLU A 212 -26.38 18.35 -4.32
CA GLU A 212 -27.69 18.31 -3.67
C GLU A 212 -28.07 16.89 -3.21
N ARG A 213 -27.19 15.90 -3.44
CA ARG A 213 -27.42 14.50 -3.11
C ARG A 213 -26.37 13.96 -2.17
N GLU A 214 -26.74 12.89 -1.48
CA GLU A 214 -25.89 12.17 -0.54
C GLU A 214 -24.57 11.72 -1.20
N ILE A 215 -23.47 11.86 -0.47
CA ILE A 215 -22.16 11.33 -0.81
C ILE A 215 -21.69 10.47 0.36
N TYR A 216 -21.29 9.24 0.06
CA TYR A 216 -20.85 8.27 1.04
C TYR A 216 -19.33 8.26 1.09
N VAL A 217 -18.76 8.57 2.26
CA VAL A 217 -17.31 8.63 2.45
C VAL A 217 -16.85 7.51 3.37
N ALA A 218 -15.84 6.76 2.94
CA ALA A 218 -15.17 5.76 3.76
C ALA A 218 -13.66 6.01 3.83
N ARG A 219 -13.06 5.58 4.94
CA ARG A 219 -11.63 5.68 5.21
C ARG A 219 -11.09 4.30 5.58
N ALA A 220 -9.96 3.91 5.01
CA ALA A 220 -9.24 2.71 5.40
C ALA A 220 -7.72 2.99 5.50
N PRO A 221 -7.09 2.71 6.65
CA PRO A 221 -5.66 2.93 6.83
C PRO A 221 -4.83 1.88 6.10
N GLY A 222 -3.59 2.26 5.75
CA GLY A 222 -2.53 1.30 5.44
C GLY A 222 -2.17 0.46 6.66
N ARG A 223 -1.26 -0.51 6.51
CA ARG A 223 -0.74 -1.30 7.63
C ARG A 223 0.75 -1.48 7.58
N LEU A 224 1.36 -1.49 8.76
CA LEU A 224 2.72 -1.94 8.97
C LEU A 224 2.72 -3.42 9.33
N ASP A 225 3.53 -4.20 8.62
CA ASP A 225 3.87 -5.58 9.03
C ASP A 225 5.10 -5.53 9.93
N VAL A 226 4.91 -5.82 11.22
CA VAL A 226 6.00 -5.84 12.20
C VAL A 226 6.63 -7.22 12.26
N MET A 227 5.82 -8.27 12.19
CA MET A 227 6.24 -9.66 12.22
C MET A 227 5.21 -10.53 11.51
N GLY A 228 5.67 -11.56 10.80
CA GLY A 228 4.80 -12.48 10.09
C GLY A 228 4.98 -12.38 8.59
N GLY A 229 5.10 -11.18 8.02
CA GLY A 229 5.40 -10.98 6.60
C GLY A 229 4.59 -11.93 5.70
N ILE A 230 5.30 -12.74 4.91
CA ILE A 230 4.72 -13.72 3.99
C ILE A 230 4.13 -14.97 4.67
N ALA A 231 4.09 -15.04 5.99
CA ALA A 231 3.58 -16.21 6.70
C ALA A 231 2.04 -16.21 6.80
N ASP A 232 1.38 -15.11 6.44
CA ASP A 232 -0.07 -14.96 6.42
C ASP A 232 -0.77 -16.04 5.58
N TYR A 233 -0.22 -16.37 4.40
CA TYR A 233 -0.77 -17.43 3.53
C TYR A 233 -0.46 -18.86 3.98
N SER A 234 0.35 -19.04 5.03
CA SER A 234 0.71 -20.37 5.57
C SER A 234 -0.13 -20.77 6.80
N GLY A 235 -1.06 -19.91 7.23
CA GLY A 235 -1.82 -20.10 8.48
C GLY A 235 -1.03 -19.72 9.74
N SER A 236 0.10 -19.02 9.60
CA SER A 236 0.88 -18.53 10.74
C SER A 236 0.28 -17.27 11.34
N LEU A 237 0.62 -16.99 12.60
CA LEU A 237 0.25 -15.73 13.25
C LEU A 237 1.09 -14.57 12.69
N VAL A 238 0.44 -13.41 12.56
CA VAL A 238 1.07 -12.15 12.15
C VAL A 238 0.85 -11.07 13.21
N LEU A 239 1.79 -10.13 13.29
CA LEU A 239 1.73 -8.93 14.11
C LEU A 239 1.77 -7.72 13.19
N GLN A 240 0.60 -7.13 12.98
CA GLN A 240 0.41 -5.99 12.09
C GLN A 240 -0.29 -4.87 12.83
N MET A 241 -0.07 -3.63 12.39
CA MET A 241 -0.71 -2.46 12.98
C MET A 241 -1.16 -1.49 11.88
N PRO A 242 -2.39 -0.95 11.95
CA PRO A 242 -2.80 0.13 11.07
C PRO A 242 -1.88 1.35 11.16
N LEU A 243 -1.61 1.97 10.02
CA LEU A 243 -0.89 3.23 9.94
C LEU A 243 -1.83 4.41 10.19
N ARG A 244 -1.23 5.57 10.43
CA ARG A 244 -1.97 6.83 10.41
C ARG A 244 -2.42 7.16 8.99
N GLU A 245 -1.52 6.98 8.02
CA GLU A 245 -1.77 7.22 6.60
C GLU A 245 -2.88 6.28 6.09
N ALA A 246 -3.84 6.86 5.38
CA ALA A 246 -5.06 6.17 4.95
C ALA A 246 -5.48 6.56 3.53
N CYS A 247 -6.35 5.71 2.99
CA CYS A 247 -7.12 5.96 1.79
C CYS A 247 -8.52 6.43 2.17
N HIS A 248 -9.00 7.47 1.49
CA HIS A 248 -10.35 7.99 1.55
C HIS A 248 -11.02 7.80 0.19
N VAL A 249 -12.26 7.32 0.21
CA VAL A 249 -13.07 7.13 -0.99
C VAL A 249 -14.41 7.78 -0.77
N ALA A 250 -14.83 8.64 -1.71
CA ALA A 250 -16.17 9.19 -1.79
C ALA A 250 -16.93 8.52 -2.93
N VAL A 251 -18.14 8.03 -2.66
CA VAL A 251 -19.02 7.36 -3.62
C VAL A 251 -20.36 8.07 -3.64
N GLN A 252 -20.88 8.34 -4.83
CA GLN A 252 -22.26 8.79 -5.03
C GLN A 252 -22.97 7.89 -6.03
N ARG A 253 -24.17 7.47 -5.65
CA ARG A 253 -25.09 6.72 -6.48
C ARG A 253 -25.98 7.67 -7.29
N ASN A 254 -26.02 7.48 -8.59
CA ASN A 254 -26.80 8.31 -9.49
C ASN A 254 -27.69 7.45 -10.37
N HIS A 255 -28.95 7.83 -10.52
CA HIS A 255 -29.79 7.19 -11.54
C HIS A 255 -29.12 7.37 -12.92
N PRO A 256 -29.05 6.36 -13.79
CA PRO A 256 -28.25 6.43 -15.02
C PRO A 256 -28.59 7.63 -15.92
N SER A 257 -29.86 8.04 -15.97
CA SER A 257 -30.30 9.21 -16.75
C SER A 257 -29.95 10.57 -16.13
N LYS A 258 -29.51 10.61 -14.88
CA LYS A 258 -29.18 11.83 -14.13
C LYS A 258 -27.67 11.99 -13.89
N GLN A 259 -26.87 10.98 -14.23
CA GLN A 259 -25.43 11.06 -14.03
C GLN A 259 -24.80 12.12 -14.94
N LYS A 260 -23.94 12.95 -14.37
CA LYS A 260 -23.11 13.89 -15.12
C LYS A 260 -21.96 13.13 -15.78
N LEU A 261 -22.12 12.80 -17.06
CA LEU A 261 -21.12 12.06 -17.83
C LEU A 261 -20.04 12.99 -18.40
N TRP A 262 -18.80 12.52 -18.50
CA TRP A 262 -17.76 13.23 -19.26
C TRP A 262 -18.04 13.15 -20.77
N LYS A 263 -17.49 14.10 -21.55
CA LYS A 263 -17.79 14.24 -22.99
C LYS A 263 -17.54 12.95 -23.80
N HIS A 264 -16.45 12.24 -23.53
CA HIS A 264 -16.14 10.99 -24.24
C HIS A 264 -17.06 9.84 -23.83
N VAL A 265 -17.51 9.81 -22.57
CA VAL A 265 -18.49 8.84 -22.09
C VAL A 265 -19.85 9.10 -22.71
N GLN A 266 -20.26 10.37 -22.84
CA GLN A 266 -21.49 10.74 -23.55
C GLN A 266 -21.45 10.29 -25.01
N ALA A 267 -20.30 10.43 -25.68
CA ALA A 267 -20.14 9.97 -27.05
C ALA A 267 -20.30 8.45 -27.17
N ARG A 268 -19.71 7.66 -26.25
CA ARG A 268 -19.90 6.19 -26.20
C ARG A 268 -21.37 5.81 -25.96
N GLN A 269 -22.06 6.50 -25.07
CA GLN A 269 -23.47 6.21 -24.74
C GLN A 269 -24.44 6.54 -25.89
N LEU A 270 -24.13 7.53 -26.75
CA LEU A 270 -24.95 7.85 -27.92
C LEU A 270 -24.96 6.74 -28.98
N GLU A 271 -23.93 5.90 -29.03
CA GLU A 271 -23.84 4.75 -29.93
C GLU A 271 -24.66 3.54 -29.40
N ASN A 272 -24.89 3.48 -28.09
CA ASN A 272 -25.65 2.43 -27.44
C ASN A 272 -27.15 2.76 -27.41
N THR A 273 -28.01 1.77 -27.69
CA THR A 273 -29.47 1.91 -27.63
C THR A 273 -29.96 1.69 -26.20
N GLY A 274 -29.86 2.70 -25.35
CA GLY A 274 -30.42 2.67 -23.99
C GLY A 274 -29.66 3.52 -22.99
N VAL A 275 -30.22 3.66 -21.78
CA VAL A 275 -29.52 4.31 -20.67
C VAL A 275 -28.77 3.23 -19.91
N VAL A 276 -27.44 3.18 -20.08
CA VAL A 276 -26.59 2.18 -19.42
C VAL A 276 -25.99 2.78 -18.15
N PRO A 277 -26.00 2.08 -17.00
CA PRO A 277 -25.31 2.53 -15.79
C PRO A 277 -23.80 2.60 -16.04
N VAL A 278 -23.15 3.68 -15.60
CA VAL A 278 -21.72 3.93 -15.81
C VAL A 278 -21.00 4.10 -14.47
N VAL A 279 -19.80 3.55 -14.38
CA VAL A 279 -18.87 3.81 -13.29
C VAL A 279 -17.85 4.85 -13.75
N GLN A 280 -17.74 5.97 -13.05
CA GLN A 280 -16.74 7.00 -13.29
C GLN A 280 -15.87 7.17 -12.04
N ILE A 281 -14.56 7.08 -12.20
CA ILE A 281 -13.59 7.11 -11.11
C ILE A 281 -12.57 8.21 -11.37
N VAL A 282 -12.36 9.08 -10.38
CA VAL A 282 -11.23 10.01 -10.33
C VAL A 282 -10.29 9.59 -9.21
N SER A 283 -9.00 9.58 -9.49
CA SER A 283 -7.97 9.25 -8.51
C SER A 283 -6.99 10.40 -8.34
N PHE A 284 -6.91 10.93 -7.13
CA PHE A 284 -5.97 11.98 -6.78
C PHE A 284 -4.54 11.43 -6.63
N GLY A 285 -3.56 12.26 -7.01
CA GLY A 285 -2.13 11.95 -6.92
C GLY A 285 -1.60 11.08 -8.07
N SER A 286 -2.31 11.01 -9.20
CA SER A 286 -1.87 10.33 -10.42
C SER A 286 -0.60 10.92 -11.03
N GLU A 287 -0.36 12.22 -10.82
CA GLU A 287 0.83 12.94 -11.27
C GLU A 287 2.12 12.43 -10.60
N LEU A 288 2.01 11.85 -9.40
CA LEU A 288 3.13 11.26 -8.67
C LEU A 288 3.45 9.82 -9.13
N SER A 289 2.58 9.22 -9.94
CA SER A 289 2.54 7.77 -10.11
C SER A 289 2.20 7.35 -11.56
N ASN A 290 2.68 8.05 -12.60
CA ASN A 290 2.54 7.69 -14.04
C ASN A 290 1.25 6.95 -14.45
N ARG A 291 0.10 7.30 -13.87
CA ARG A 291 -1.18 6.63 -14.07
C ARG A 291 -2.21 7.63 -14.57
N ALA A 292 -3.24 7.16 -15.23
CA ALA A 292 -4.33 8.02 -15.67
C ALA A 292 -5.08 8.59 -14.44
N PRO A 293 -5.46 9.87 -14.45
CA PRO A 293 -6.21 10.49 -13.35
C PRO A 293 -7.66 10.02 -13.27
N THR A 294 -8.17 9.45 -14.36
CA THR A 294 -9.58 9.11 -14.55
C THR A 294 -9.71 7.72 -15.15
N PHE A 295 -10.79 7.04 -14.79
CA PHE A 295 -11.23 5.79 -15.40
C PHE A 295 -12.76 5.81 -15.53
N ASP A 296 -13.28 5.21 -16.58
CA ASP A 296 -14.71 4.95 -16.71
C ASP A 296 -14.98 3.63 -17.43
N MET A 297 -16.12 3.04 -17.15
CA MET A 297 -16.60 1.83 -17.81
C MET A 297 -18.12 1.75 -17.74
N ASP A 298 -18.72 1.03 -18.69
CA ASP A 298 -20.14 0.71 -18.61
C ASP A 298 -20.28 -0.48 -17.64
N LEU A 299 -21.28 -0.45 -16.77
CA LEU A 299 -21.45 -1.52 -15.78
C LEU A 299 -21.74 -2.88 -16.45
N SER A 300 -22.30 -2.86 -17.67
CA SER A 300 -22.47 -4.03 -18.52
C SER A 300 -21.17 -4.70 -18.96
N ASP A 301 -20.02 -4.01 -18.90
CA ASP A 301 -18.71 -4.60 -19.22
C ASP A 301 -18.33 -5.71 -18.20
N PHE A 302 -18.97 -5.71 -17.03
CA PHE A 302 -18.85 -6.80 -16.05
C PHE A 302 -19.82 -7.95 -16.26
N MET A 303 -20.61 -7.95 -17.33
CA MET A 303 -21.63 -8.97 -17.58
C MET A 303 -21.31 -9.84 -18.81
N ASP A 304 -21.46 -11.14 -18.66
CA ASP A 304 -21.46 -12.15 -19.74
C ASP A 304 -22.87 -12.76 -19.80
N GLY A 305 -23.77 -12.11 -20.54
CA GLY A 305 -25.21 -12.36 -20.46
C GLY A 305 -25.78 -11.91 -19.11
N ASP A 306 -26.46 -12.82 -18.41
CA ASP A 306 -27.09 -12.54 -17.10
C ASP A 306 -26.16 -12.78 -15.90
N LYS A 307 -24.88 -13.09 -16.14
CA LYS A 307 -23.91 -13.43 -15.09
C LYS A 307 -22.71 -12.50 -15.11
N PRO A 308 -22.11 -12.20 -13.94
CA PRO A 308 -20.84 -11.49 -13.91
C PRO A 308 -19.74 -12.25 -14.66
N ILE A 309 -18.81 -11.51 -15.28
CA ILE A 309 -17.61 -12.09 -15.91
C ILE A 309 -16.72 -12.78 -14.86
N SER A 310 -15.95 -13.78 -15.30
CA SER A 310 -14.92 -14.42 -14.46
C SER A 310 -13.80 -13.44 -14.07
N TYR A 311 -13.13 -13.69 -12.94
CA TYR A 311 -11.99 -12.88 -12.49
C TYR A 311 -10.83 -12.87 -13.49
N GLU A 312 -10.61 -13.95 -14.24
CA GLU A 312 -9.59 -14.01 -15.28
C GLU A 312 -9.88 -13.02 -16.41
N LYS A 313 -11.11 -13.02 -16.93
CA LYS A 313 -11.57 -12.05 -17.94
C LYS A 313 -11.47 -10.60 -17.42
N ALA A 314 -11.86 -10.34 -16.18
CA ALA A 314 -11.74 -9.01 -15.59
C ALA A 314 -10.27 -8.57 -15.48
N ARG A 315 -9.38 -9.47 -15.06
CA ARG A 315 -7.94 -9.21 -15.01
C ARG A 315 -7.37 -8.92 -16.40
N GLU A 316 -7.76 -9.68 -17.42
CA GLU A 316 -7.37 -9.44 -18.80
C GLU A 316 -7.84 -8.06 -19.28
N PHE A 317 -9.10 -7.68 -19.00
CA PHE A 317 -9.66 -6.36 -19.31
C PHE A 317 -8.82 -5.23 -18.72
N PHE A 318 -8.53 -5.25 -17.41
CA PHE A 318 -7.74 -4.20 -16.76
C PHE A 318 -6.25 -4.21 -17.12
N CYS A 319 -5.74 -5.29 -17.72
CA CYS A 319 -4.34 -5.36 -18.18
C CYS A 319 -4.12 -4.78 -19.58
N GLN A 320 -5.17 -4.38 -20.29
CA GLN A 320 -5.06 -3.80 -21.64
C GLN A 320 -4.37 -2.43 -21.66
N ASP A 321 -4.67 -1.58 -20.68
CA ASP A 321 -4.04 -0.26 -20.53
C ASP A 321 -3.26 -0.19 -19.19
N PRO A 322 -1.91 -0.24 -19.24
CA PRO A 322 -1.07 -0.13 -18.05
C PRO A 322 -1.33 1.14 -17.22
N SER A 323 -1.74 2.24 -17.84
CA SER A 323 -2.00 3.51 -17.15
C SER A 323 -3.30 3.51 -16.34
N GLN A 324 -4.23 2.61 -16.67
CA GLN A 324 -5.54 2.48 -16.05
C GLN A 324 -5.67 1.25 -15.16
N LYS A 325 -4.64 0.40 -15.10
CA LYS A 325 -4.64 -0.83 -14.31
C LYS A 325 -4.98 -0.63 -12.82
N TRP A 326 -4.72 0.55 -12.27
CA TRP A 326 -5.08 0.89 -10.90
C TRP A 326 -6.60 0.84 -10.63
N ALA A 327 -7.42 1.06 -11.67
CA ALA A 327 -8.87 1.03 -11.55
C ALA A 327 -9.39 -0.37 -11.17
N ALA A 328 -8.62 -1.43 -11.41
CA ALA A 328 -8.95 -2.78 -10.98
C ALA A 328 -9.17 -2.87 -9.46
N TYR A 329 -8.41 -2.13 -8.65
CA TYR A 329 -8.56 -2.13 -7.18
C TYR A 329 -9.85 -1.43 -6.70
N VAL A 330 -10.47 -0.63 -7.55
CA VAL A 330 -11.71 0.11 -7.25
C VAL A 330 -12.89 -0.61 -7.90
N SER A 331 -12.91 -0.71 -9.23
CA SER A 331 -13.98 -1.40 -9.98
C SER A 331 -14.04 -2.90 -9.70
N GLY A 332 -12.92 -3.55 -9.36
CA GLY A 332 -12.92 -4.96 -8.95
C GLY A 332 -13.78 -5.21 -7.71
N THR A 333 -13.89 -4.24 -6.79
CA THR A 333 -14.79 -4.35 -5.63
C THR A 333 -16.25 -4.50 -6.05
N ILE A 334 -16.66 -3.84 -7.14
CA ILE A 334 -18.01 -3.92 -7.71
C ILE A 334 -18.23 -5.34 -8.24
N LEU A 335 -17.29 -5.87 -9.03
CA LEU A 335 -17.36 -7.23 -9.56
C LEU A 335 -17.41 -8.28 -8.44
N ILE A 336 -16.61 -8.13 -7.38
CA ILE A 336 -16.66 -9.02 -6.22
C ILE A 336 -18.03 -8.99 -5.55
N LEU A 337 -18.62 -7.80 -5.33
CA LEU A 337 -19.96 -7.69 -4.74
C LEU A 337 -21.04 -8.32 -5.64
N MET A 338 -20.93 -8.18 -6.96
CA MET A 338 -21.83 -8.82 -7.93
C MET A 338 -21.71 -10.35 -7.89
N THR A 339 -20.48 -10.87 -7.88
CA THR A 339 -20.21 -12.31 -7.99
C THR A 339 -20.44 -13.06 -6.68
N GLU A 340 -19.96 -12.51 -5.56
CA GLU A 340 -19.92 -13.21 -4.27
C GLU A 340 -21.19 -12.97 -3.44
N LEU A 341 -21.78 -11.78 -3.55
CA LEU A 341 -23.00 -11.40 -2.82
C LEU A 341 -24.25 -11.31 -3.70
N GLY A 342 -24.11 -11.50 -5.02
CA GLY A 342 -25.24 -11.44 -5.96
C GLY A 342 -25.83 -10.04 -6.14
N VAL A 343 -25.09 -8.98 -5.78
CA VAL A 343 -25.59 -7.60 -5.83
C VAL A 343 -25.84 -7.18 -7.27
N GLN A 344 -27.04 -6.65 -7.53
CA GLN A 344 -27.41 -6.10 -8.82
C GLN A 344 -27.32 -4.58 -8.75
N PHE A 345 -26.32 -4.01 -9.43
CA PHE A 345 -26.17 -2.57 -9.53
C PHE A 345 -26.97 -2.06 -10.73
N THR A 346 -27.98 -1.24 -10.49
CA THR A 346 -28.82 -0.63 -11.54
C THR A 346 -28.56 0.86 -11.70
N ASP A 347 -27.89 1.46 -10.72
CA ASP A 347 -27.53 2.86 -10.71
C ASP A 347 -26.07 3.03 -11.12
N SER A 348 -25.78 4.20 -11.67
CA SER A 348 -24.44 4.65 -11.94
C SER A 348 -23.68 5.02 -10.66
N MET A 349 -22.36 4.99 -10.73
CA MET A 349 -21.47 5.33 -9.62
C MET A 349 -20.46 6.39 -10.01
N SER A 350 -20.39 7.44 -9.20
CA SER A 350 -19.33 8.45 -9.22
C SER A 350 -18.40 8.20 -8.03
N ILE A 351 -17.11 7.96 -8.27
CA ILE A 351 -16.14 7.56 -7.25
C ILE A 351 -14.93 8.48 -7.27
N LEU A 352 -14.56 9.05 -6.13
CA LEU A 352 -13.32 9.79 -5.95
C LEU A 352 -12.43 9.06 -4.95
N VAL A 353 -11.17 8.82 -5.32
CA VAL A 353 -10.16 8.16 -4.48
C VAL A 353 -9.04 9.15 -4.15
N SER A 354 -8.66 9.23 -2.87
CA SER A 354 -7.50 9.99 -2.39
C SER A 354 -6.75 9.16 -1.35
N SER A 355 -5.46 8.92 -1.54
CA SER A 355 -4.68 8.09 -0.63
C SER A 355 -3.37 8.77 -0.23
N ALA A 356 -3.14 8.84 1.07
CA ALA A 356 -1.84 9.21 1.64
C ALA A 356 -0.96 7.98 1.94
N VAL A 357 -1.46 6.76 1.69
CA VAL A 357 -0.70 5.52 1.92
C VAL A 357 0.41 5.41 0.87
N PRO A 358 1.69 5.29 1.28
CA PRO A 358 2.80 5.21 0.33
C PRO A 358 2.70 4.03 -0.64
N GLU A 359 2.69 4.33 -1.94
CA GLU A 359 2.63 3.31 -2.99
C GLU A 359 3.93 2.51 -3.09
N GLY A 360 3.81 1.20 -3.32
CA GLY A 360 4.96 0.31 -3.56
C GLY A 360 5.90 0.13 -2.36
N LYS A 361 5.53 0.60 -1.16
CA LYS A 361 6.35 0.48 0.06
C LYS A 361 6.02 -0.73 0.93
N GLY A 362 5.18 -1.66 0.44
CA GLY A 362 4.79 -2.85 1.20
C GLY A 362 3.88 -2.56 2.41
N VAL A 363 3.24 -1.40 2.45
CA VAL A 363 2.35 -0.95 3.54
C VAL A 363 0.86 -1.11 3.22
N SER A 364 0.55 -2.01 2.28
CA SER A 364 -0.82 -2.38 1.89
C SER A 364 -1.67 -1.23 1.31
N SER A 365 -1.11 -0.50 0.35
CA SER A 365 -1.82 0.57 -0.35
C SER A 365 -3.05 0.07 -1.13
N SER A 366 -2.98 -1.11 -1.78
CA SER A 366 -4.12 -1.68 -2.51
C SER A 366 -5.26 -2.09 -1.57
N ALA A 367 -4.95 -2.82 -0.49
CA ALA A 367 -5.94 -3.21 0.51
C ALA A 367 -6.66 -2.00 1.14
N SER A 368 -5.94 -0.89 1.33
CA SER A 368 -6.55 0.36 1.82
C SER A 368 -7.58 0.90 0.82
N VAL A 369 -7.24 0.90 -0.48
CA VAL A 369 -8.16 1.33 -1.54
C VAL A 369 -9.36 0.40 -1.65
N GLU A 370 -9.15 -0.91 -1.64
CA GLU A 370 -10.20 -1.92 -1.74
C GLU A 370 -11.19 -1.82 -0.56
N VAL A 371 -10.68 -1.75 0.67
CA VAL A 371 -11.50 -1.67 1.89
C VAL A 371 -12.27 -0.36 1.95
N ALA A 372 -11.63 0.78 1.65
CA ALA A 372 -12.32 2.06 1.61
C ALA A 372 -13.41 2.08 0.53
N THR A 373 -13.10 1.60 -0.68
CA THR A 373 -14.05 1.55 -1.80
C THR A 373 -15.24 0.65 -1.47
N MET A 374 -14.98 -0.59 -1.07
CA MET A 374 -16.05 -1.55 -0.79
C MET A 374 -16.91 -1.10 0.39
N SER A 375 -16.32 -0.45 1.41
CA SER A 375 -17.07 0.13 2.53
C SER A 375 -17.99 1.27 2.08
N ALA A 376 -17.50 2.18 1.23
CA ALA A 376 -18.32 3.29 0.71
C ALA A 376 -19.46 2.78 -0.19
N ILE A 377 -19.19 1.80 -1.06
CA ILE A 377 -20.21 1.17 -1.91
C ILE A 377 -21.23 0.42 -1.07
N ALA A 378 -20.79 -0.37 -0.09
CA ALA A 378 -21.70 -1.09 0.80
C ALA A 378 -22.64 -0.12 1.52
N ALA A 379 -22.11 1.00 2.03
CA ALA A 379 -22.93 2.04 2.65
C ALA A 379 -23.91 2.68 1.64
N ALA A 380 -23.45 3.07 0.45
CA ALA A 380 -24.28 3.70 -0.58
C ALA A 380 -25.43 2.83 -1.12
N TYR A 381 -25.31 1.51 -0.99
CA TYR A 381 -26.31 0.54 -1.42
C TYR A 381 -27.03 -0.15 -0.25
N GLY A 382 -26.76 0.26 0.99
CA GLY A 382 -27.39 -0.33 2.18
C GLY A 382 -27.05 -1.81 2.40
N LEU A 383 -25.88 -2.26 1.93
CA LEU A 383 -25.42 -3.63 2.07
C LEU A 383 -24.91 -3.87 3.50
N ASN A 384 -25.44 -4.90 4.15
CA ASN A 384 -24.99 -5.30 5.47
C ASN A 384 -23.85 -6.31 5.38
N VAL A 385 -22.60 -5.81 5.28
CA VAL A 385 -21.38 -6.64 5.21
C VAL A 385 -20.62 -6.52 6.53
N THR A 386 -20.34 -7.64 7.20
CA THR A 386 -19.57 -7.60 8.45
C THR A 386 -18.11 -7.21 8.16
N PRO A 387 -17.39 -6.57 9.11
CA PRO A 387 -15.99 -6.19 8.88
C PRO A 387 -15.08 -7.35 8.47
N ARG A 388 -15.33 -8.55 9.01
CA ARG A 388 -14.60 -9.77 8.65
C ARG A 388 -14.87 -10.20 7.21
N ASP A 389 -16.15 -10.22 6.81
CA ASP A 389 -16.52 -10.65 5.47
C ASP A 389 -16.08 -9.62 4.43
N LEU A 390 -16.13 -8.32 4.75
CA LEU A 390 -15.58 -7.26 3.91
C LEU A 390 -14.08 -7.48 3.66
N ALA A 391 -13.30 -7.79 4.70
CA ALA A 391 -11.88 -8.09 4.54
C ALA A 391 -11.63 -9.33 3.66
N LEU A 392 -12.45 -10.39 3.80
CA LEU A 392 -12.37 -11.59 2.97
C LEU A 392 -12.75 -11.33 1.50
N LEU A 393 -13.73 -10.45 1.27
CA LEU A 393 -14.13 -10.03 -0.08
C LEU A 393 -13.04 -9.15 -0.72
N CYS A 394 -12.47 -8.19 0.01
CA CYS A 394 -11.36 -7.38 -0.49
C CYS A 394 -10.13 -8.24 -0.85
N GLN A 395 -9.85 -9.31 -0.10
CA GLN A 395 -8.76 -10.24 -0.42
C GLN A 395 -8.91 -10.93 -1.80
N LYS A 396 -10.12 -10.95 -2.36
CA LYS A 396 -10.41 -11.55 -3.67
C LYS A 396 -10.26 -10.58 -4.85
N VAL A 397 -10.21 -9.27 -4.59
CA VAL A 397 -10.02 -8.21 -5.61
C VAL A 397 -8.63 -8.36 -6.24
#